data_AF-A0A969VPE4-F1
#
_entry.id   AF-A0A969VPE4-F1
#
_cell.length_a   1.000
_cell.length_b   1.000
_cell.length_c   1.000
_cell.angle_alpha   90.00
_cell.angle_beta   90.00
_cell.angle_gamma   90.00
#
_symmetry.space_group_name_H-M   'P 1'
#
loop_
_entity.id
_entity.type
_entity.pdbx_description
1 polymer ?
#
loop_
_entity_poly.entity_id
_entity_poly.type
_entity_poly.pdbx_seq_one_letter_code
_entity_poly.pdbx_strand_id
1 'polypeptide(L)'
;MDYSKEFANKSTISACLTLRDQLLNSEEIFDLINQVKEANSDEKKNIGAKLNIIKKEIQDASDGRIQIIQNEQSKDNYIQFDPTFYSSKYRSADGHKHPISIVVEEIVDIFSKIGFDVFEGSLVESQWYNFTSVNTPDYHPARDMQDTFFLKQKDTEGYNFVMRTQVTASAVKYAKSHPAPFKVIFPGIVFRNENVDATHDINFTQFDMWIVDKKN
;
A
#
# COMPACT_ATOMS: atom_id res chain seq x y z
N MET A 1 -11.04 64.55 4.69
CA MET A 1 -9.68 64.05 4.40
C MET A 1 -9.85 62.76 3.61
N ASP A 2 -9.00 62.49 2.62
CA ASP A 2 -9.06 61.23 1.87
C ASP A 2 -8.14 60.20 2.54
N TYR A 3 -8.67 59.52 3.56
CA TYR A 3 -7.92 58.53 4.34
C TYR A 3 -7.40 57.36 3.49
N SER A 4 -8.04 57.09 2.34
CA SER A 4 -7.65 56.03 1.40
C SER A 4 -6.21 56.17 0.92
N LYS A 5 -5.73 57.41 0.72
CA LYS A 5 -4.34 57.69 0.29
C LYS A 5 -3.31 57.43 1.38
N GLU A 6 -3.69 57.59 2.64
CA GLU A 6 -2.79 57.38 3.79
C GLU A 6 -2.56 55.90 4.06
N PHE A 7 -3.60 55.08 3.89
CA PHE A 7 -3.50 53.62 4.01
C PHE A 7 -2.81 52.97 2.79
N ALA A 8 -2.88 53.58 1.61
CA ALA A 8 -2.29 53.04 0.37
C ALA A 8 -0.79 52.71 0.48
N ASN A 9 -0.03 53.50 1.26
CA ASN A 9 1.42 53.33 1.42
C ASN A 9 1.82 52.27 2.45
N LYS A 10 0.87 51.64 3.15
CA LYS A 10 1.18 50.62 4.16
C LYS A 10 1.32 49.24 3.52
N SER A 11 2.42 48.56 3.84
CA SER A 11 2.81 47.26 3.26
C SER A 11 2.49 46.06 4.15
N THR A 12 2.11 46.28 5.41
CA THR A 12 1.79 45.20 6.35
C THR A 12 0.45 45.44 7.04
N ILE A 13 -0.23 44.35 7.41
CA ILE A 13 -1.48 44.39 8.19
C ILE A 13 -1.26 45.14 9.50
N SER A 14 -0.14 44.88 10.20
CA SER A 14 0.22 45.57 11.44
C SER A 14 0.36 47.09 11.27
N ALA A 15 0.97 47.53 10.16
CA ALA A 15 1.11 48.96 9.87
C ALA A 15 -0.24 49.65 9.54
N CYS A 16 -1.18 48.91 8.95
CA CYS A 16 -2.56 49.41 8.73
C CYS A 16 -3.31 49.54 10.05
N LEU A 17 -3.22 48.54 10.94
CA LEU A 17 -3.88 48.59 12.26
C LEU A 17 -3.29 49.69 13.14
N THR A 18 -1.97 49.86 13.14
CA THR A 18 -1.30 50.92 13.90
C THR A 18 -1.73 52.31 13.43
N LEU A 19 -1.77 52.54 12.11
CA LEU A 19 -2.22 53.84 11.58
C LEU A 19 -3.69 54.11 11.91
N ARG A 20 -4.54 53.09 11.81
CA ARG A 20 -5.96 53.20 12.19
C ARG A 20 -6.10 53.62 13.65
N ASP A 21 -5.38 52.96 14.54
CA ASP A 21 -5.46 53.24 15.98
C ASP A 21 -4.86 54.62 16.31
N GLN A 22 -3.84 55.08 15.57
CA GLN A 22 -3.31 56.44 15.67
C GLN A 22 -4.33 57.50 15.22
N LEU A 23 -4.98 57.29 14.08
CA LEU A 23 -5.99 58.23 13.57
C LEU A 23 -7.22 58.30 14.47
N LEU A 24 -7.69 57.15 14.97
CA LEU A 24 -8.85 57.08 15.88
C LEU A 24 -8.59 57.74 17.24
N ASN A 25 -7.33 57.77 17.69
CA ASN A 25 -6.90 58.39 18.95
C ASN A 25 -6.21 59.76 18.75
N SER A 26 -6.36 60.36 17.56
CA SER A 26 -5.78 61.68 17.27
C SER A 26 -6.41 62.78 18.14
N GLU A 27 -5.62 63.82 18.42
CA GLU A 27 -6.07 65.01 19.16
C GLU A 27 -7.30 65.64 18.50
N GLU A 28 -7.37 65.65 17.16
CA GLU A 28 -8.52 66.16 16.41
C GLU A 28 -9.83 65.40 16.70
N ILE A 29 -9.77 64.06 16.80
CA ILE A 29 -10.94 63.25 17.17
C ILE A 29 -11.27 63.42 18.65
N PHE A 30 -10.27 63.57 19.51
CA PHE A 30 -10.48 63.80 20.93
C PHE A 30 -11.15 65.15 21.20
N ASP A 31 -10.77 66.20 20.48
CA ASP A 31 -11.37 67.52 20.54
C ASP A 31 -12.82 67.49 20.06
N LEU A 32 -13.10 66.79 18.96
CA LEU A 32 -14.48 66.56 18.48
C LEU A 32 -15.32 65.81 19.53
N ILE A 33 -14.75 64.83 20.24
CA ILE A 33 -15.44 64.11 21.33
C ILE A 33 -15.73 65.04 22.52
N ASN A 34 -14.82 65.95 22.86
CA ASN A 34 -15.03 66.91 23.95
C ASN A 34 -16.06 67.99 23.58
N GLN A 35 -16.05 68.47 22.33
CA GLN A 35 -17.09 69.36 21.81
C GLN A 35 -18.49 68.71 21.86
N VAL A 36 -18.60 67.40 21.64
CA VAL A 36 -19.86 66.66 21.83
C VAL A 36 -20.30 66.69 23.29
N LYS A 37 -19.41 66.68 24.28
CA LYS A 37 -19.81 66.71 25.71
C LYS A 37 -20.42 68.07 26.09
N GLU A 38 -19.85 69.15 25.57
CA GLU A 38 -20.20 70.54 25.90
C GLU A 38 -21.40 71.09 25.11
N ALA A 39 -21.78 70.47 23.99
CA ALA A 39 -22.82 70.96 23.09
C ALA A 39 -24.28 70.77 23.58
N ASN A 40 -25.21 71.56 23.02
CA ASN A 40 -26.66 71.45 23.26
C ASN A 40 -27.26 70.20 22.58
N SER A 41 -28.50 69.83 22.92
CA SER A 41 -29.12 68.56 22.47
C SER A 41 -29.15 68.38 20.94
N ASP A 42 -29.43 69.45 20.18
CA ASP A 42 -29.46 69.40 18.70
C ASP A 42 -28.06 69.36 18.06
N GLU A 43 -27.09 70.08 18.66
CA GLU A 43 -25.70 70.11 18.18
C GLU A 43 -24.97 68.80 18.45
N LYS A 44 -25.25 68.16 19.61
CA LYS A 44 -24.76 66.81 19.95
C LYS A 44 -25.09 65.79 18.87
N LYS A 45 -26.31 65.84 18.32
CA LYS A 45 -26.76 64.92 17.27
C LYS A 45 -25.98 65.11 15.97
N ASN A 46 -25.74 66.36 15.57
CA ASN A 46 -25.02 66.69 14.34
C ASN A 46 -23.51 66.37 14.42
N ILE A 47 -22.86 66.71 15.53
CA ILE A 47 -21.42 66.45 15.72
C ILE A 47 -21.17 64.94 15.88
N GLY A 48 -22.03 64.24 16.65
CA GLY A 48 -21.95 62.78 16.80
C GLY A 48 -22.15 62.03 15.47
N ALA A 49 -23.06 62.49 14.61
CA ALA A 49 -23.23 61.91 13.27
C ALA A 49 -21.97 62.08 12.41
N LYS A 50 -21.35 63.27 12.40
CA LYS A 50 -20.10 63.52 11.67
C LYS A 50 -18.94 62.67 12.21
N LEU A 51 -18.83 62.52 13.52
CA LEU A 51 -17.81 61.68 14.16
C LEU A 51 -17.93 60.22 13.72
N ASN A 52 -19.14 59.69 13.67
CA ASN A 52 -19.39 58.32 13.23
C ASN A 52 -19.04 58.10 11.75
N ILE A 53 -19.29 59.10 10.90
CA ILE A 53 -18.89 59.06 9.49
C ILE A 53 -17.36 59.00 9.37
N ILE A 54 -16.64 59.87 10.06
CA ILE A 54 -15.16 59.91 10.02
C ILE A 54 -14.56 58.59 10.54
N LYS A 55 -15.05 58.08 11.67
CA LYS A 55 -14.60 56.78 12.20
C LYS A 55 -14.85 55.64 11.22
N LYS A 56 -15.98 55.67 10.52
CA LYS A 56 -16.32 54.68 9.50
C LYS A 56 -15.40 54.79 8.28
N GLU A 57 -15.10 55.99 7.80
CA GLU A 57 -14.18 56.20 6.68
C GLU A 57 -12.76 55.68 6.99
N ILE A 58 -12.27 55.91 8.21
CA ILE A 58 -10.96 55.40 8.66
C ILE A 58 -10.97 53.87 8.72
N GLN A 59 -12.06 53.28 9.24
CA GLN A 59 -12.21 51.83 9.32
C GLN A 59 -12.29 51.18 7.93
N ASP A 60 -13.13 51.72 7.05
CA ASP A 60 -13.33 51.23 5.69
C ASP A 60 -12.02 51.32 4.85
N ALA A 61 -11.25 52.39 5.02
CA ALA A 61 -9.95 52.55 4.36
C ALA A 61 -8.89 51.56 4.88
N SER A 62 -8.88 51.29 6.19
CA SER A 62 -7.99 50.30 6.80
C SER A 62 -8.33 48.88 6.33
N ASP A 63 -9.61 48.51 6.39
CA ASP A 63 -10.09 47.18 6.00
C ASP A 63 -9.89 46.93 4.51
N GLY A 64 -10.14 47.93 3.67
CA GLY A 64 -9.88 47.85 2.22
C GLY A 64 -8.41 47.57 1.90
N ARG A 65 -7.47 48.21 2.62
CA ARG A 65 -6.04 47.94 2.43
C ARG A 65 -5.62 46.57 2.96
N ILE A 66 -6.15 46.16 4.11
CA ILE A 66 -5.87 44.84 4.69
C ILE A 66 -6.31 43.73 3.73
N GLN A 67 -7.49 43.86 3.10
CA GLN A 67 -7.95 42.89 2.10
C GLN A 67 -7.01 42.79 0.89
N ILE A 68 -6.49 43.92 0.40
CA ILE A 68 -5.52 43.92 -0.71
C ILE A 68 -4.26 43.14 -0.32
N ILE A 69 -3.69 43.42 0.85
CA ILE A 69 -2.48 42.75 1.35
C ILE A 69 -2.72 41.24 1.53
N GLN A 70 -3.87 40.84 2.07
CA GLN A 70 -4.24 39.42 2.24
C GLN A 70 -4.39 38.69 0.90
N ASN A 71 -4.98 39.36 -0.10
CA ASN A 71 -5.14 38.81 -1.45
C ASN A 71 -3.80 38.68 -2.20
N GLU A 72 -2.85 39.57 -1.94
CA GLU A 72 -1.48 39.45 -2.48
C GLU A 72 -0.73 38.28 -1.83
N GLN A 73 -0.80 38.14 -0.50
CA GLN A 73 -0.17 37.04 0.24
C GLN A 73 -0.71 35.65 -0.11
N SER A 74 -1.97 35.55 -0.54
CA SER A 74 -2.60 34.28 -0.92
C SER A 74 -2.26 33.83 -2.34
N LYS A 75 -1.84 34.74 -3.23
CA LYS A 75 -1.40 34.39 -4.60
C LYS A 75 -0.01 33.73 -4.62
N ASP A 76 0.89 34.13 -3.74
CA ASP A 76 2.28 33.64 -3.71
C ASP A 76 2.46 32.30 -2.99
N ASN A 77 1.45 31.84 -2.23
CA ASN A 77 1.55 30.63 -1.40
C ASN A 77 1.00 29.35 -2.05
N TYR A 78 0.72 29.35 -3.36
CA TYR A 78 0.58 28.09 -4.08
C TYR A 78 1.97 27.47 -4.18
N ILE A 79 2.30 26.63 -3.19
CA ILE A 79 3.31 25.59 -3.37
C ILE A 79 3.00 24.97 -4.72
N GLN A 80 3.97 25.01 -5.64
CA GLN A 80 3.86 24.38 -6.95
C GLN A 80 3.82 22.87 -6.73
N PHE A 81 2.64 22.37 -6.35
CA PHE A 81 2.37 20.98 -6.09
C PHE A 81 2.30 20.29 -7.45
N ASP A 82 3.32 19.49 -7.73
CA ASP A 82 3.29 18.59 -8.86
C ASP A 82 2.60 17.29 -8.41
N PRO A 83 1.36 17.02 -8.85
CA PRO A 83 0.65 15.78 -8.52
C PRO A 83 1.32 14.53 -9.09
N THR A 84 2.28 14.70 -10.00
CA THR A 84 3.09 13.62 -10.58
C THR A 84 4.40 13.40 -9.84
N PHE A 85 4.74 14.26 -8.86
CA PHE A 85 5.98 14.14 -8.10
C PHE A 85 6.05 12.80 -7.37
N TYR A 86 6.99 11.97 -7.82
CA TYR A 86 7.12 10.60 -7.39
C TYR A 86 8.32 10.43 -6.46
N SER A 87 8.09 10.28 -5.15
CA SER A 87 9.17 10.05 -4.18
C SER A 87 9.34 8.57 -3.85
N SER A 88 10.51 8.01 -4.17
CA SER A 88 10.88 6.65 -3.78
C SER A 88 10.97 6.45 -2.26
N LYS A 89 11.06 7.53 -1.47
CA LYS A 89 11.18 7.48 0.00
C LYS A 89 9.88 7.09 0.71
N TYR A 90 8.73 7.17 0.04
CA TYR A 90 7.42 6.83 0.60
C TYR A 90 6.78 5.61 -0.06
N ARG A 91 7.53 4.87 -0.89
CA ARG A 91 7.09 3.55 -1.35
C ARG A 91 7.20 2.57 -0.19
N SER A 92 6.06 2.09 0.28
CA SER A 92 6.00 0.71 0.73
C SER A 92 6.37 -0.15 -0.47
N ALA A 93 7.47 -0.90 -0.40
CA ALA A 93 7.80 -1.83 -1.46
C ALA A 93 6.72 -2.92 -1.44
N ASP A 94 5.89 -2.96 -2.48
CA ASP A 94 4.94 -4.05 -2.65
C ASP A 94 5.73 -5.35 -2.80
N GLY A 95 5.31 -6.39 -2.09
CA GLY A 95 5.86 -7.72 -2.27
C GLY A 95 5.44 -8.32 -3.61
N HIS A 96 6.27 -9.20 -4.15
CA HIS A 96 5.94 -9.97 -5.36
C HIS A 96 5.92 -11.47 -5.03
N LYS A 97 4.99 -12.21 -5.65
CA LYS A 97 5.00 -13.68 -5.58
C LYS A 97 6.12 -14.24 -6.46
N HIS A 98 6.70 -15.35 -6.05
CA HIS A 98 7.65 -16.07 -6.88
C HIS A 98 6.95 -16.64 -8.13
N PRO A 99 7.57 -16.60 -9.34
CA PRO A 99 6.94 -17.09 -10.56
C PRO A 99 6.41 -18.53 -10.47
N ILE A 100 7.17 -19.42 -9.83
CA ILE A 100 6.73 -20.81 -9.60
C ILE A 100 5.45 -20.86 -8.76
N SER A 101 5.34 -20.02 -7.73
CA SER A 101 4.13 -19.96 -6.90
C SER A 101 2.91 -19.50 -7.70
N ILE A 102 3.09 -18.55 -8.62
CA ILE A 102 2.01 -18.09 -9.51
C ILE A 102 1.50 -19.26 -10.36
N VAL A 103 2.42 -20.02 -10.99
CA VAL A 103 2.08 -21.16 -11.84
C VAL A 103 1.41 -22.29 -11.03
N VAL A 104 1.92 -22.61 -9.84
CA VAL A 104 1.33 -23.62 -8.97
C VAL A 104 -0.08 -23.23 -8.54
N GLU A 105 -0.29 -21.97 -8.14
CA GLU A 105 -1.62 -21.46 -7.78
C GLU A 105 -2.59 -21.53 -8.96
N GLU A 106 -2.14 -21.17 -10.17
CA GLU A 106 -2.96 -21.24 -11.40
C GLU A 106 -3.37 -22.68 -11.71
N ILE A 107 -2.44 -23.63 -11.67
CA ILE A 107 -2.71 -25.05 -11.85
C ILE A 107 -3.72 -25.54 -10.81
N VAL A 108 -3.49 -25.24 -9.53
CA VAL A 108 -4.38 -25.64 -8.44
C VAL A 108 -5.79 -25.07 -8.63
N ASP A 109 -5.92 -23.80 -9.00
CA ASP A 109 -7.21 -23.14 -9.24
C ASP A 109 -7.97 -23.80 -10.41
N ILE A 110 -7.29 -24.09 -11.52
CA ILE A 110 -7.89 -24.77 -12.68
C ILE A 110 -8.44 -26.15 -12.28
N PHE A 111 -7.63 -26.98 -11.63
CA PHE A 111 -8.00 -28.35 -11.29
C PHE A 111 -9.05 -28.43 -10.18
N SER A 112 -8.99 -27.53 -9.20
CA SER A 112 -10.01 -27.42 -8.15
C SER A 112 -11.39 -27.10 -8.73
N LYS A 113 -11.46 -26.21 -9.74
CA LYS A 113 -12.71 -25.85 -10.44
C LYS A 113 -13.35 -27.01 -11.21
N ILE A 114 -12.56 -28.00 -11.65
CA ILE A 114 -13.06 -29.21 -12.33
C ILE A 114 -13.20 -30.43 -11.39
N GLY A 115 -13.13 -30.19 -10.08
CA GLY A 115 -13.44 -31.18 -9.04
C GLY A 115 -12.30 -32.16 -8.75
N PHE A 116 -11.04 -31.71 -8.87
CA PHE A 116 -9.89 -32.47 -8.39
C PHE A 116 -9.55 -32.05 -6.97
N ASP A 117 -9.21 -33.04 -6.16
CA ASP A 117 -8.58 -32.82 -4.87
C ASP A 117 -7.09 -32.44 -5.05
N VAL A 118 -6.55 -31.71 -4.09
CA VAL A 118 -5.12 -31.35 -4.05
C VAL A 118 -4.48 -32.11 -2.92
N PHE A 119 -3.46 -32.93 -3.23
CA PHE A 119 -2.74 -33.69 -2.23
C PHE A 119 -1.25 -33.39 -2.27
N GLU A 120 -0.72 -32.87 -1.17
CA GLU A 120 0.71 -32.64 -0.99
C GLU A 120 1.30 -33.72 -0.06
N GLY A 121 2.23 -34.51 -0.58
CA GLY A 121 2.96 -35.50 0.20
C GLY A 121 4.18 -34.94 0.93
N SER A 122 4.85 -35.80 1.69
CA SER A 122 6.10 -35.44 2.38
C SER A 122 7.25 -35.20 1.39
N LEU A 123 8.20 -34.33 1.74
CA LEU A 123 9.44 -34.15 0.97
C LEU A 123 10.42 -35.32 1.16
N VAL A 124 10.37 -35.95 2.33
CA VAL A 124 11.11 -37.17 2.66
C VAL A 124 10.16 -38.34 2.59
N GLU A 125 10.49 -39.32 1.76
CA GLU A 125 9.67 -40.50 1.50
C GLU A 125 10.46 -41.78 1.75
N SER A 126 9.76 -42.87 2.10
CA SER A 126 10.43 -44.16 2.10
C SER A 126 10.69 -44.60 0.65
N GLN A 127 11.79 -45.33 0.44
CA GLN A 127 12.14 -45.85 -0.87
C GLN A 127 10.99 -46.67 -1.49
N TRP A 128 10.20 -47.35 -0.65
CA TRP A 128 9.03 -48.10 -1.09
C TRP A 128 7.97 -47.18 -1.71
N TYR A 129 7.57 -46.10 -1.04
CA TYR A 129 6.59 -45.16 -1.58
C TYR A 129 7.11 -44.46 -2.84
N ASN A 130 8.36 -44.00 -2.82
CA ASN A 130 8.92 -43.23 -3.92
C ASN A 130 9.12 -44.06 -5.22
N PHE A 131 9.37 -45.37 -5.09
CA PHE A 131 9.71 -46.23 -6.24
C PHE A 131 8.87 -47.50 -6.34
N THR A 132 8.95 -48.39 -5.35
CA THR A 132 8.35 -49.73 -5.44
C THR A 132 6.84 -49.68 -5.61
N SER A 133 6.17 -48.78 -4.89
CA SER A 133 4.71 -48.65 -4.88
C SER A 133 4.13 -48.17 -6.21
N VAL A 134 4.95 -47.51 -7.03
CA VAL A 134 4.60 -46.99 -8.36
C VAL A 134 5.24 -47.82 -9.48
N ASN A 135 5.50 -49.10 -9.20
CA ASN A 135 6.01 -50.08 -10.16
C ASN A 135 7.42 -49.79 -10.71
N THR A 136 8.29 -49.16 -9.90
CA THR A 136 9.71 -48.96 -10.22
C THR A 136 10.57 -50.01 -9.52
N PRO A 137 11.00 -51.08 -10.22
CA PRO A 137 11.75 -52.19 -9.62
C PRO A 137 13.17 -51.77 -9.19
N ASP A 138 13.82 -52.59 -8.35
CA ASP A 138 15.14 -52.28 -7.78
C ASP A 138 16.25 -52.07 -8.81
N TYR A 139 16.16 -52.75 -9.96
CA TYR A 139 17.11 -52.63 -11.07
C TYR A 139 16.82 -51.46 -12.02
N HIS A 140 15.84 -50.62 -11.70
CA HIS A 140 15.49 -49.48 -12.55
C HIS A 140 16.54 -48.36 -12.40
N PRO A 141 17.05 -47.76 -13.50
CA PRO A 141 18.05 -46.69 -13.46
C PRO A 141 17.67 -45.51 -12.55
N ALA A 142 16.39 -45.13 -12.51
CA ALA A 142 15.91 -44.07 -11.61
C ALA A 142 16.10 -44.34 -10.10
N ARG A 143 16.48 -45.56 -9.70
CA ARG A 143 16.83 -45.91 -8.31
C ARG A 143 18.33 -45.92 -8.04
N ASP A 144 19.13 -45.58 -9.05
CA ASP A 144 20.58 -45.47 -8.92
C ASP A 144 20.91 -44.51 -7.78
N MET A 145 21.90 -44.88 -6.97
CA MET A 145 22.43 -44.06 -5.89
C MET A 145 23.01 -42.75 -6.41
N GLN A 146 23.40 -42.69 -7.68
CA GLN A 146 23.92 -41.47 -8.29
C GLN A 146 22.84 -40.41 -8.51
N ASP A 147 21.58 -40.80 -8.74
CA ASP A 147 20.52 -39.84 -9.16
C ASP A 147 19.56 -39.46 -8.01
N THR A 148 19.63 -40.14 -6.87
CA THR A 148 18.70 -39.97 -5.74
C THR A 148 19.42 -39.62 -4.44
N PHE A 149 18.89 -38.65 -3.69
CA PHE A 149 19.39 -38.35 -2.34
C PHE A 149 18.86 -39.34 -1.31
N PHE A 150 19.73 -40.26 -0.87
CA PHE A 150 19.45 -41.19 0.21
C PHE A 150 19.78 -40.60 1.58
N LEU A 151 18.89 -40.83 2.55
CA LEU A 151 19.09 -40.47 3.95
C LEU A 151 19.62 -41.68 4.73
N LYS A 152 20.34 -41.40 5.83
CA LYS A 152 20.91 -42.46 6.69
C LYS A 152 19.84 -43.21 7.48
N GLN A 153 18.71 -42.56 7.76
CA GLN A 153 17.59 -43.17 8.48
C GLN A 153 16.87 -44.20 7.59
N LYS A 154 16.32 -45.22 8.25
CA LYS A 154 15.43 -46.21 7.64
C LYS A 154 14.05 -46.11 8.26
N ASP A 155 13.03 -46.50 7.49
CA ASP A 155 11.68 -46.63 8.01
C ASP A 155 11.54 -47.89 8.90
N THR A 156 10.34 -48.09 9.44
CA THR A 156 10.02 -49.22 10.32
C THR A 156 10.11 -50.58 9.64
N GLU A 157 10.08 -50.62 8.31
CA GLU A 157 10.14 -51.84 7.50
C GLU A 157 11.56 -52.09 6.95
N GLY A 158 12.52 -51.20 7.24
CA GLY A 158 13.92 -51.32 6.86
C GLY A 158 14.28 -50.70 5.51
N TYR A 159 13.35 -50.00 4.84
CA TYR A 159 13.63 -49.25 3.63
C TYR A 159 14.38 -47.95 3.97
N ASN A 160 15.30 -47.55 3.09
CA ASN A 160 15.97 -46.25 3.24
C ASN A 160 14.95 -45.12 3.05
N PHE A 161 15.12 -44.02 3.77
CA PHE A 161 14.48 -42.77 3.40
C PHE A 161 15.21 -42.10 2.24
N VAL A 162 14.47 -41.42 1.38
CA VAL A 162 14.97 -40.62 0.27
C VAL A 162 14.30 -39.26 0.26
N MET A 163 14.98 -38.24 -0.27
CA MET A 163 14.27 -37.05 -0.73
C MET A 163 13.45 -37.44 -1.96
N ARG A 164 12.16 -37.11 -1.98
CA ARG A 164 11.27 -37.59 -3.06
C ARG A 164 11.77 -37.13 -4.43
N THR A 165 11.80 -38.04 -5.40
CA THR A 165 12.25 -37.75 -6.77
C THR A 165 11.10 -37.37 -7.69
N GLN A 166 9.88 -37.66 -7.26
CA GLN A 166 8.63 -37.43 -7.97
C GLN A 166 7.47 -37.25 -6.99
N VAL A 167 6.49 -36.44 -7.37
CA VAL A 167 5.27 -36.20 -6.57
C VAL A 167 4.34 -37.42 -6.54
N THR A 168 4.44 -38.32 -7.53
CA THR A 168 3.70 -39.60 -7.64
C THR A 168 3.96 -40.54 -6.46
N ALA A 169 5.03 -40.35 -5.69
CA ALA A 169 5.28 -41.05 -4.42
C ALA A 169 4.08 -40.95 -3.44
N SER A 170 3.28 -39.90 -3.59
CA SER A 170 2.08 -39.62 -2.80
C SER A 170 0.85 -40.41 -3.27
N ALA A 171 0.84 -40.94 -4.49
CA ALA A 171 -0.34 -41.54 -5.11
C ALA A 171 -0.87 -42.72 -4.30
N VAL A 172 0.00 -43.65 -3.91
CA VAL A 172 -0.40 -44.82 -3.12
C VAL A 172 -0.86 -44.41 -1.71
N LYS A 173 -0.29 -43.35 -1.12
CA LYS A 173 -0.77 -42.81 0.16
C LYS A 173 -2.18 -42.23 0.02
N TYR A 174 -2.44 -41.50 -1.05
CA TYR A 174 -3.75 -40.95 -1.35
C TYR A 174 -4.79 -42.06 -1.52
N ALA A 175 -4.51 -43.07 -2.34
CA ALA A 175 -5.43 -44.19 -2.58
C ALA A 175 -5.70 -45.05 -1.33
N LYS A 176 -4.78 -45.07 -0.36
CA LYS A 176 -5.01 -45.75 0.93
C LYS A 176 -6.07 -45.05 1.79
N SER A 177 -6.20 -43.73 1.68
CA SER A 177 -7.18 -42.94 2.45
C SER A 177 -8.42 -42.55 1.64
N HIS A 178 -8.35 -42.58 0.31
CA HIS A 178 -9.43 -42.17 -0.60
C HIS A 178 -9.75 -43.31 -1.58
N PRO A 179 -10.83 -44.08 -1.35
CA PRO A 179 -11.23 -45.13 -2.27
C PRO A 179 -11.77 -44.53 -3.58
N ALA A 180 -11.58 -45.25 -4.69
CA ALA A 180 -12.11 -44.86 -5.99
C ALA A 180 -13.67 -44.77 -6.00
N PRO A 181 -14.28 -43.89 -6.81
CA PRO A 181 -13.64 -43.00 -7.79
C PRO A 181 -13.04 -41.73 -7.15
N PHE A 182 -11.93 -41.25 -7.71
CA PHE A 182 -11.31 -39.99 -7.28
C PHE A 182 -10.60 -39.29 -8.44
N LYS A 183 -10.39 -37.99 -8.27
CA LYS A 183 -9.60 -37.12 -9.14
C LYS A 183 -8.69 -36.30 -8.23
N VAL A 184 -7.38 -36.40 -8.42
CA VAL A 184 -6.41 -35.76 -7.54
C VAL A 184 -5.22 -35.21 -8.31
N ILE A 185 -4.69 -34.08 -7.87
CA ILE A 185 -3.43 -33.51 -8.33
C ILE A 185 -2.39 -33.48 -7.22
N PHE A 186 -1.13 -33.58 -7.62
CA PHE A 186 0.04 -33.61 -6.72
C PHE A 186 1.05 -32.54 -7.13
N PRO A 187 0.82 -31.25 -6.81
CA PRO A 187 1.85 -30.24 -6.96
C PRO A 187 2.89 -30.36 -5.84
N GLY A 188 4.18 -30.19 -6.17
CA GLY A 188 5.20 -30.15 -5.12
C GLY A 188 6.64 -30.12 -5.60
N ILE A 189 7.54 -29.74 -4.69
CA ILE A 189 8.98 -29.73 -4.91
C ILE A 189 9.51 -31.18 -4.90
N VAL A 190 10.37 -31.53 -5.84
CA VAL A 190 11.07 -32.81 -5.92
C VAL A 190 12.58 -32.59 -6.02
N PHE A 191 13.35 -33.64 -5.77
CA PHE A 191 14.80 -33.59 -5.70
C PHE A 191 15.43 -34.62 -6.62
N ARG A 192 16.46 -34.21 -7.36
CA ARG A 192 17.28 -35.11 -8.18
C ARG A 192 18.74 -34.73 -8.02
N ASN A 193 19.60 -35.73 -7.88
CA ASN A 193 21.04 -35.49 -7.80
C ASN A 193 21.60 -35.34 -9.22
N GLU A 194 21.35 -34.18 -9.82
CA GLU A 194 21.82 -33.84 -11.16
C GLU A 194 22.91 -32.75 -11.08
N ASN A 195 23.76 -32.69 -12.10
CA ASN A 195 24.75 -31.62 -12.20
C ASN A 195 24.04 -30.29 -12.47
N VAL A 196 24.25 -29.31 -11.60
CA VAL A 196 23.61 -27.99 -11.73
C VAL A 196 24.17 -27.26 -12.94
N ASP A 197 23.28 -26.88 -13.85
CA ASP A 197 23.59 -26.07 -15.02
C ASP A 197 22.44 -25.09 -15.32
N ALA A 198 22.40 -24.50 -16.51
CA ALA A 198 21.35 -23.52 -16.87
C ALA A 198 19.93 -24.13 -16.97
N THR A 199 19.83 -25.46 -17.09
CA THR A 199 18.59 -26.21 -17.35
C THR A 199 18.27 -27.25 -16.27
N HIS A 200 19.24 -27.61 -15.42
CA HIS A 200 19.11 -28.60 -14.36
C HIS A 200 19.41 -27.97 -13.00
N ASP A 201 18.58 -28.28 -12.02
CA ASP A 201 18.77 -27.90 -10.62
C ASP A 201 18.48 -29.12 -9.74
N ILE A 202 19.05 -29.13 -8.54
CA ILE A 202 18.92 -30.19 -7.55
C ILE A 202 17.47 -30.34 -7.08
N ASN A 203 16.72 -29.24 -7.12
CA ASN A 203 15.30 -29.23 -6.82
C ASN A 203 14.51 -28.47 -7.89
N PHE A 204 13.30 -28.93 -8.16
CA PHE A 204 12.36 -28.24 -9.02
C PHE A 204 10.93 -28.58 -8.60
N THR A 205 9.96 -27.82 -9.09
CA THR A 205 8.55 -28.09 -8.81
C THR A 205 7.99 -28.97 -9.92
N GLN A 206 7.41 -30.11 -9.53
CA GLN A 206 6.71 -31.03 -10.41
C GLN A 206 5.22 -30.97 -10.14
N PHE A 207 4.44 -31.30 -11.16
CA PHE A 207 3.01 -31.50 -11.10
C PHE A 207 2.67 -32.87 -11.68
N ASP A 208 1.78 -33.59 -11.04
CA ASP A 208 1.25 -34.85 -11.54
C ASP A 208 -0.24 -34.96 -11.20
N MET A 209 -0.95 -35.84 -11.91
CA MET A 209 -2.40 -35.96 -11.83
C MET A 209 -2.83 -37.41 -11.93
N TRP A 210 -3.81 -37.81 -11.12
CA TRP A 210 -4.38 -39.15 -11.17
C TRP A 210 -5.90 -39.14 -11.10
N ILE A 211 -6.53 -39.83 -12.05
CA ILE A 211 -7.98 -40.00 -12.13
C ILE A 211 -8.26 -41.50 -12.17
N VAL A 212 -9.13 -41.96 -11.29
CA VAL A 212 -9.62 -43.34 -11.27
C VAL A 212 -11.14 -43.30 -11.23
N ASP A 213 -11.77 -43.92 -12.22
CA ASP A 213 -13.22 -44.04 -12.29
C ASP A 213 -13.62 -45.41 -12.87
N LYS A 214 -14.90 -45.78 -12.71
CA LYS A 214 -15.46 -46.94 -13.38
C LYS A 214 -15.57 -46.65 -14.87
N LYS A 215 -15.29 -47.68 -15.67
CA LYS A 215 -15.54 -47.62 -17.11
C LYS A 215 -17.06 -47.60 -17.33
N ASN A 216 -17.55 -46.56 -18.00
CA ASN A 216 -18.95 -46.49 -18.47
C ASN A 216 -19.24 -47.58 -19.50
#